data_AF-A0A7H8LTC2-F1
#
_entry.id   AF-A0A7H8LTC2-F1
#
_cell.length_a   1.000
_cell.length_b   1.000
_cell.length_c   1.000
_cell.angle_alpha   90.00
_cell.angle_beta   90.00
_cell.angle_gamma   90.00
#
_symmetry.space_group_name_H-M   'P 1'
#
loop_
_entity.id
_entity.type
_entity.pdbx_description
1 polymer ?
#
loop_
_entity_poly.entity_id
_entity_poly.type
_entity_poly.pdbx_seq_one_letter_code
_entity_poly.pdbx_strand_id
1 'polypeptide(L)'
;MLEKMLPGWTAEQLFEPCPPKESNQPQSDPDEPMAPDVAELLTTLEHHIDTPQTGEISWGTTTRTIPAAKARLAGTRAATSDHAQDLGRRLLQLQRDRRLNDADITELVGLTGHVVELAKTIDLEIAEDGAARLEYRFDLLNLSDTPQARMSREVWFEHTTGPLSIKPVPDIDRRIAIQRIHDTTNLAKFAFQISPPLRPGEWARVGYVCEGGKFDRNHYWREAMPRYCRRYEISVRQRCVDLGGCTATEEHPDGSENSATDSLVWDIEGQDAVMSLTRDYLRPNQYVTLRWEPIREPA
;
A
#
# COMPACT_ATOMS: atom_id res chain seq x y z
N MET A 1 -34.66 38.64 10.54
CA MET A 1 -34.13 39.78 9.78
C MET A 1 -32.61 39.63 9.72
N LEU A 2 -32.09 39.17 8.58
CA LEU A 2 -30.66 38.91 8.35
C LEU A 2 -29.77 40.14 8.61
N GLU A 3 -30.30 41.33 8.39
CA GLU A 3 -29.61 42.64 8.48
C GLU A 3 -29.18 43.01 9.91
N LYS A 4 -29.79 42.43 10.96
CA LYS A 4 -29.34 42.63 12.35
C LYS A 4 -28.04 41.90 12.68
N MET A 5 -27.64 40.93 11.86
CA MET A 5 -26.42 40.15 12.08
C MET A 5 -25.19 40.74 11.37
N LEU A 6 -25.38 41.69 10.44
CA LEU A 6 -24.32 42.28 9.61
C LEU A 6 -24.58 43.79 9.42
N PRO A 7 -24.19 44.64 10.40
CA PRO A 7 -24.46 46.07 10.33
C PRO A 7 -23.75 46.72 9.13
N GLY A 8 -24.51 47.44 8.29
CA GLY A 8 -24.00 48.15 7.12
C GLY A 8 -24.25 47.47 5.77
N TRP A 9 -24.91 46.31 5.75
CA TRP A 9 -25.30 45.60 4.53
C TRP A 9 -26.81 45.40 4.48
N THR A 10 -27.43 45.69 3.33
CA THR A 10 -28.86 45.44 3.12
C THR A 10 -29.10 43.99 2.69
N ALA A 11 -30.31 43.46 2.91
CA ALA A 11 -30.65 42.09 2.51
C ALA A 11 -30.44 41.85 1.01
N GLU A 12 -30.67 42.84 0.15
CA GLU A 12 -30.45 42.74 -1.29
C GLU A 12 -28.95 42.62 -1.66
N GLN A 13 -28.06 43.30 -0.93
CA GLN A 13 -26.60 43.23 -1.14
C GLN A 13 -25.99 41.89 -0.72
N LEU A 14 -26.68 41.14 0.16
CA LEU A 14 -26.24 39.80 0.58
C LEU A 14 -26.55 38.72 -0.46
N PHE A 15 -27.42 39.02 -1.43
CA PHE A 15 -27.84 38.10 -2.49
C PHE A 15 -27.45 38.56 -3.91
N GLU A 16 -26.71 39.67 -4.05
CA GLU A 16 -26.08 39.99 -5.33
C GLU A 16 -25.00 38.95 -5.67
N PRO A 17 -25.02 38.36 -6.88
CA PRO A 17 -23.94 37.52 -7.36
C PRO A 17 -22.67 38.37 -7.37
N CYS A 18 -21.69 37.96 -6.57
CA CYS A 18 -20.39 38.62 -6.51
C CYS A 18 -19.87 38.77 -7.95
N PRO A 19 -19.71 40.01 -8.48
CA PRO A 19 -19.13 40.17 -9.81
C PRO A 19 -17.76 39.50 -9.76
N PRO A 20 -17.38 38.75 -10.80
CA PRO A 20 -16.11 38.05 -10.79
C PRO A 20 -15.04 39.10 -10.52
N LYS A 21 -14.37 38.97 -9.36
CA LYS A 21 -13.18 39.75 -9.07
C LYS A 21 -12.32 39.63 -10.30
N GLU A 22 -11.94 40.77 -10.89
CA GLU A 22 -10.85 40.85 -11.83
C GLU A 22 -9.65 40.19 -11.14
N SER A 23 -9.51 38.92 -11.47
CA SER A 23 -8.41 38.11 -11.07
C SER A 23 -7.26 38.68 -11.88
N ASN A 24 -6.27 39.27 -11.21
CA ASN A 24 -4.92 39.44 -11.77
C ASN A 24 -4.25 38.06 -11.95
N GLN A 25 -5.01 37.08 -12.45
CA GLN A 25 -4.50 35.84 -13.00
C GLN A 25 -4.20 36.12 -14.47
N PRO A 26 -2.99 35.84 -14.94
CA PRO A 26 -2.77 35.78 -16.37
C PRO A 26 -3.80 34.80 -16.95
N GLN A 27 -4.56 35.26 -17.94
CA GLN A 27 -5.33 34.37 -18.79
C GLN A 27 -4.33 33.38 -19.37
N SER A 28 -4.42 32.13 -18.96
CA SER A 28 -3.64 31.03 -19.51
C SER A 28 -3.95 30.95 -21.00
N ASP A 29 -2.91 31.17 -21.78
CA ASP A 29 -2.91 31.03 -23.23
C ASP A 29 -3.15 29.54 -23.55
N PRO A 30 -4.14 29.16 -24.36
CA PRO A 30 -4.37 27.76 -24.74
C PRO A 30 -3.20 27.11 -25.49
N ASP A 31 -2.22 27.91 -25.93
CA ASP A 31 -0.95 27.48 -26.52
C ASP A 31 0.23 27.45 -25.54
N GLU A 32 0.00 27.66 -24.23
CA GLU A 32 1.05 27.56 -23.23
C GLU A 32 1.52 26.11 -23.09
N PRO A 33 2.79 25.79 -23.41
CA PRO A 33 3.28 24.42 -23.40
C PRO A 33 3.16 23.84 -21.99
N MET A 34 2.76 22.56 -21.91
CA MET A 34 2.71 21.83 -20.65
C MET A 34 3.96 22.10 -19.82
N ALA A 35 3.79 22.30 -18.51
CA ALA A 35 4.92 22.30 -17.60
C ALA A 35 5.76 21.04 -17.88
N PRO A 36 7.07 21.18 -18.17
CA PRO A 36 7.89 20.12 -18.76
C PRO A 36 7.83 18.81 -17.97
N ASP A 37 7.63 18.91 -16.65
CA ASP A 37 7.53 17.79 -15.74
C ASP A 37 6.26 16.93 -15.91
N VAL A 38 5.11 17.52 -16.30
CA VAL A 38 3.88 16.74 -16.58
C VAL A 38 4.00 16.03 -17.91
N ALA A 39 4.59 16.69 -18.91
CA ALA A 39 4.76 16.10 -20.22
C ALA A 39 5.70 14.89 -20.14
N GLU A 40 6.80 15.02 -19.38
CA GLU A 40 7.72 13.94 -19.08
C GLU A 40 7.03 12.76 -18.37
N LEU A 41 6.19 13.03 -17.37
CA LEU A 41 5.40 12.00 -16.68
C LEU A 41 4.46 11.25 -17.63
N LEU A 42 3.70 11.97 -18.47
CA LEU A 42 2.77 11.34 -19.42
C LEU A 42 3.50 10.54 -20.50
N THR A 43 4.60 11.06 -21.03
CA THR A 43 5.44 10.32 -22.00
C THR A 43 6.00 9.03 -21.38
N THR A 44 6.41 9.08 -20.11
CA THR A 44 6.91 7.89 -19.40
C THR A 44 5.81 6.86 -19.17
N LEU A 45 4.61 7.30 -18.75
CA LEU A 45 3.44 6.42 -18.61
C LEU A 45 3.07 5.75 -19.93
N GLU A 46 2.96 6.54 -21.01
CA GLU A 46 2.61 6.02 -22.33
C GLU A 46 3.63 5.02 -22.84
N HIS A 47 4.93 5.31 -22.67
CA HIS A 47 5.99 4.36 -23.02
C HIS A 47 5.83 3.02 -22.28
N HIS A 48 5.53 3.03 -20.98
CA HIS A 48 5.33 1.81 -20.21
C HIS A 48 4.00 1.09 -20.53
N ILE A 49 2.96 1.81 -20.93
CA ILE A 49 1.70 1.22 -21.41
C ILE A 49 1.91 0.49 -22.73
N ASP A 50 2.61 1.12 -23.69
CA ASP A 50 2.81 0.58 -25.04
C ASP A 50 3.90 -0.51 -25.09
N THR A 51 4.88 -0.42 -24.19
CA THR A 51 5.93 -1.43 -24.00
C THR A 51 5.93 -1.93 -22.56
N PRO A 52 4.94 -2.74 -22.16
CA PRO A 52 4.94 -3.33 -20.83
C PRO A 52 6.21 -4.17 -20.70
N GLN A 53 7.08 -3.81 -19.75
CA GLN A 53 8.33 -4.54 -19.51
C GLN A 53 8.00 -5.93 -19.00
N THR A 54 7.91 -6.90 -19.91
CA THR A 54 7.94 -8.33 -19.57
C THR A 54 9.39 -8.72 -19.28
N GLY A 55 9.86 -8.45 -18.06
CA GLY A 55 11.24 -8.68 -17.63
C GLY A 55 11.56 -7.94 -16.32
N GLU A 56 12.84 -7.92 -15.93
CA GLU A 56 13.34 -7.06 -14.84
C GLU A 56 12.92 -5.61 -15.10
N ILE A 57 11.90 -5.15 -14.40
CA ILE A 57 11.73 -3.72 -14.14
C ILE A 57 13.06 -3.29 -13.54
N SER A 58 13.70 -2.24 -14.10
CA SER A 58 14.96 -1.72 -13.58
C SER A 58 14.71 -1.13 -12.20
N TRP A 59 14.73 -1.99 -11.19
CA TRP A 59 14.52 -1.63 -9.81
C TRP A 59 15.81 -0.99 -9.29
N GLY A 60 15.91 0.32 -9.48
CA GLY A 60 17.05 1.12 -9.08
C GLY A 60 16.67 2.55 -9.32
N THR A 61 16.86 3.39 -8.29
CA THR A 61 16.57 4.84 -8.28
C THR A 61 16.65 5.41 -9.68
N THR A 62 15.49 5.73 -10.26
CA THR A 62 15.42 6.57 -11.44
C THR A 62 16.23 7.81 -11.08
N THR A 63 17.42 7.97 -11.69
CA THR A 63 18.39 9.00 -11.29
C THR A 63 17.84 10.41 -11.57
N ARG A 64 16.70 10.46 -12.26
CA ARG A 64 15.91 11.63 -12.57
C ARG A 64 14.60 11.52 -11.80
N THR A 65 14.53 12.20 -10.66
CA THR A 65 13.26 12.47 -9.99
C THR A 65 12.42 13.31 -10.94
N ILE A 66 11.26 12.83 -11.36
CA ILE A 66 10.31 13.67 -12.08
C ILE A 66 9.72 14.59 -11.02
N PRO A 67 10.00 15.91 -11.04
CA PRO A 67 9.38 16.82 -10.09
C PRO A 67 7.87 16.65 -10.22
N ALA A 68 7.16 16.39 -9.13
CA ALA A 68 5.72 16.27 -9.26
C ALA A 68 5.19 17.66 -9.57
N ALA A 69 4.76 17.83 -10.81
CA ALA A 69 4.33 19.12 -11.29
C ALA A 69 3.23 19.66 -10.39
N LYS A 70 3.45 20.85 -9.82
CA LYS A 70 2.39 21.68 -9.24
C LYS A 70 1.39 22.19 -10.28
N ALA A 71 1.42 21.67 -11.51
CA ALA A 71 0.61 22.13 -12.62
C ALA A 71 -0.77 21.44 -12.64
N ARG A 72 -1.80 22.25 -12.85
CA ARG A 72 -3.16 21.80 -13.12
C ARG A 72 -3.16 21.19 -14.52
N LEU A 73 -3.53 19.92 -14.65
CA LEU A 73 -3.92 19.29 -15.92
C LEU A 73 -5.27 19.89 -16.36
N ALA A 74 -5.22 21.11 -16.90
CA ALA A 74 -6.34 21.72 -17.60
C ALA A 74 -6.14 21.50 -19.10
N GLY A 75 -6.85 20.50 -19.62
CA GLY A 75 -7.30 20.38 -21.00
C GLY A 75 -6.35 20.78 -22.12
N THR A 76 -5.43 19.88 -22.51
CA THR A 76 -4.89 19.90 -23.87
C THR A 76 -4.66 18.46 -24.35
N ARG A 77 -5.28 18.11 -25.48
CA ARG A 77 -5.11 16.84 -26.20
C ARG A 77 -3.75 16.85 -26.90
N ALA A 78 -2.68 16.52 -26.19
CA ALA A 78 -1.47 16.01 -26.83
C ALA A 78 -1.66 14.53 -27.18
N ALA A 79 -0.83 14.02 -28.10
CA ALA A 79 -0.87 12.69 -28.74
C ALA A 79 -0.65 11.48 -27.79
N THR A 80 -1.00 11.62 -26.52
CA THR A 80 -0.92 10.59 -25.48
C THR A 80 -2.24 9.83 -25.39
N SER A 81 -2.22 8.51 -25.23
CA SER A 81 -3.45 7.71 -25.04
C SER A 81 -4.34 8.25 -23.91
N ASP A 82 -5.67 8.21 -24.10
CA ASP A 82 -6.65 8.66 -23.10
C ASP A 82 -6.46 7.94 -21.75
N HIS A 83 -5.93 6.71 -21.78
CA HIS A 83 -5.62 5.92 -20.59
C HIS A 83 -4.43 6.49 -19.79
N ALA A 84 -3.31 6.82 -20.46
CA ALA A 84 -2.14 7.43 -19.82
C ALA A 84 -2.49 8.76 -19.14
N GLN A 85 -3.33 9.57 -19.78
CA GLN A 85 -3.81 10.83 -19.20
C GLN A 85 -4.70 10.60 -17.97
N ASP A 86 -5.60 9.62 -17.99
CA ASP A 86 -6.44 9.31 -16.84
C ASP A 86 -5.62 8.78 -15.66
N LEU A 87 -4.67 7.88 -15.93
CA LEU A 87 -3.78 7.32 -14.92
C LEU A 87 -2.88 8.40 -14.30
N GLY A 88 -2.28 9.28 -15.11
CA GLY A 88 -1.47 10.40 -14.64
C GLY A 88 -2.27 11.34 -13.73
N ARG A 89 -3.52 11.68 -14.09
CA ARG A 89 -4.40 12.49 -13.23
C ARG A 89 -4.68 11.82 -11.89
N ARG A 90 -4.92 10.50 -11.89
CA ARG A 90 -5.21 9.73 -10.67
C ARG A 90 -3.99 9.63 -9.76
N LEU A 91 -2.80 9.44 -10.32
CA LEU A 91 -1.55 9.42 -9.55
C LEU A 91 -1.28 10.76 -8.87
N LEU A 92 -1.46 11.88 -9.57
CA LEU A 92 -1.32 13.21 -8.96
C LEU A 92 -2.38 13.50 -7.90
N GLN A 93 -3.60 12.97 -8.07
CA GLN A 93 -4.63 13.05 -7.03
C GLN A 93 -4.24 12.23 -5.80
N LEU A 94 -3.78 10.98 -6.01
CA LEU A 94 -3.28 10.11 -4.95
C LEU A 94 -2.10 10.74 -4.20
N GLN A 95 -1.19 11.42 -4.91
CA GLN A 95 -0.08 12.13 -4.31
C GLN A 95 -0.56 13.14 -3.26
N ARG A 96 -1.58 13.93 -3.59
CA ARG A 96 -2.16 14.93 -2.68
C ARG A 96 -2.86 14.27 -1.50
N ASP A 97 -3.67 13.26 -1.77
CA ASP A 97 -4.51 12.61 -0.76
C ASP A 97 -3.69 11.80 0.25
N ARG A 98 -2.59 11.19 -0.20
CA ARG A 98 -1.71 10.33 0.62
C ARG A 98 -0.37 10.98 0.99
N ARG A 99 -0.15 12.23 0.58
CA ARG A 99 1.11 12.97 0.78
C ARG A 99 2.35 12.20 0.29
N LEU A 100 2.22 11.55 -0.87
CA LEU A 100 3.35 10.87 -1.51
C LEU A 100 4.37 11.91 -1.99
N ASN A 101 5.64 11.59 -1.89
CA ASN A 101 6.70 12.47 -2.39
C ASN A 101 6.92 12.26 -3.90
N ASP A 102 7.76 13.09 -4.52
CA ASP A 102 7.98 13.05 -5.97
C ASP A 102 8.72 11.78 -6.42
N ALA A 103 9.56 11.21 -5.54
CA ALA A 103 10.24 9.94 -5.79
C ALA A 103 9.23 8.78 -5.81
N ASP A 104 8.28 8.75 -4.88
CA ASP A 104 7.18 7.78 -4.84
C ASP A 104 6.39 7.81 -6.15
N ILE A 105 6.08 9.00 -6.68
CA ILE A 105 5.34 9.13 -7.93
C ILE A 105 6.16 8.67 -9.13
N THR A 106 7.44 9.04 -9.18
CA THR A 106 8.35 8.59 -10.24
C THR A 106 8.44 7.07 -10.26
N GLU A 107 8.54 6.45 -9.09
CA GLU A 107 8.59 5.00 -8.95
C GLU A 107 7.28 4.35 -9.38
N LEU A 108 6.12 4.84 -8.91
CA LEU A 108 4.82 4.32 -9.31
C LEU A 108 4.56 4.44 -10.82
N VAL A 109 5.04 5.51 -11.46
CA VAL A 109 4.96 5.66 -12.93
C VAL A 109 5.70 4.53 -13.65
N GLY A 110 6.87 4.13 -13.15
CA GLY A 110 7.62 2.98 -13.67
C GLY A 110 6.93 1.62 -13.48
N LEU A 111 5.88 1.56 -12.66
CA LEU A 111 5.09 0.34 -12.37
C LEU A 111 3.78 0.26 -13.12
N THR A 112 3.62 1.10 -14.15
CA THR A 112 2.48 1.05 -15.04
C THR A 112 2.36 -0.34 -15.69
N GLY A 113 1.13 -0.85 -15.76
CA GLY A 113 0.84 -2.23 -16.16
C GLY A 113 0.71 -3.21 -14.99
N HIS A 114 1.06 -2.81 -13.76
CA HIS A 114 1.05 -3.70 -12.59
C HIS A 114 0.01 -3.32 -11.53
N VAL A 115 -0.23 -4.24 -10.60
CA VAL A 115 -0.92 -3.95 -9.34
C VAL A 115 0.11 -3.89 -8.24
N VAL A 116 0.07 -2.82 -7.45
CA VAL A 116 1.05 -2.55 -6.42
C VAL A 116 0.40 -2.45 -5.04
N GLU A 117 1.18 -2.72 -4.01
CA GLU A 117 0.77 -2.57 -2.62
C GLU A 117 1.36 -1.25 -2.10
N LEU A 118 0.53 -0.21 -1.93
CA LEU A 118 0.95 1.07 -1.36
C LEU A 118 1.31 0.94 0.12
N ALA A 119 0.58 0.06 0.81
CA ALA A 119 0.86 -0.35 2.18
C ALA A 119 0.43 -1.80 2.37
N LYS A 120 1.22 -2.55 3.15
CA LYS A 120 0.90 -3.88 3.64
C LYS A 120 1.14 -3.89 5.14
N THR A 121 0.08 -4.03 5.92
CA THR A 121 0.15 -4.09 7.38
C THR A 121 -0.23 -5.49 7.83
N ILE A 122 0.57 -6.03 8.75
CA ILE A 122 0.34 -7.30 9.42
C ILE A 122 0.26 -7.04 10.92
N ASP A 123 -0.85 -7.40 11.53
CA ASP A 123 -0.99 -7.41 12.99
C ASP A 123 -1.07 -8.87 13.45
N LEU A 124 -0.05 -9.31 14.20
CA LEU A 124 0.06 -10.66 14.74
C LEU A 124 -0.09 -10.63 16.27
N GLU A 125 -1.19 -11.17 16.75
CA GLU A 125 -1.45 -11.34 18.18
C GLU A 125 -1.24 -12.81 18.56
N ILE A 126 -0.45 -13.05 19.59
CA ILE A 126 -0.12 -14.39 20.10
C ILE A 126 -0.55 -14.46 21.56
N ALA A 127 -1.48 -15.36 21.87
CA ALA A 127 -1.93 -15.61 23.23
C ALA A 127 -0.86 -16.35 24.06
N GLU A 128 -1.06 -16.41 25.38
CA GLU A 128 -0.14 -17.08 26.32
C GLU A 128 0.08 -18.56 25.98
N ASP A 129 -0.94 -19.24 25.46
CA ASP A 129 -0.85 -20.63 25.03
C ASP A 129 -0.19 -20.81 23.65
N GLY A 130 0.23 -19.71 23.01
CA GLY A 130 0.82 -19.67 21.67
C GLY A 130 -0.19 -19.54 20.54
N ALA A 131 -1.50 -19.53 20.79
CA ALA A 131 -2.50 -19.39 19.74
C ALA A 131 -2.38 -18.04 19.04
N ALA A 132 -2.37 -18.06 17.70
CA ALA A 132 -2.14 -16.88 16.88
C ALA A 132 -3.41 -16.39 16.18
N ARG A 133 -3.58 -15.07 16.18
CA ARG A 133 -4.51 -14.34 15.31
C ARG A 133 -3.70 -13.37 14.46
N LEU A 134 -3.79 -13.53 13.15
CA LEU A 134 -3.06 -12.75 12.17
C LEU A 134 -4.04 -11.93 11.33
N GLU A 135 -3.88 -10.62 11.29
CA GLU A 135 -4.68 -9.73 10.46
C GLU A 135 -3.82 -9.09 9.38
N TYR A 136 -4.23 -9.23 8.13
CA TYR A 136 -3.63 -8.56 6.99
C TYR A 136 -4.50 -7.41 6.52
N ARG A 137 -3.86 -6.29 6.22
CA ARG A 137 -4.46 -5.16 5.51
C ARG A 137 -3.55 -4.73 4.36
N PHE A 138 -4.15 -4.45 3.22
CA PHE A 138 -3.47 -4.04 2.00
C PHE A 138 -4.14 -2.78 1.45
N ASP A 139 -3.36 -1.73 1.21
CA ASP A 139 -3.76 -0.61 0.36
C ASP A 139 -3.28 -0.93 -1.06
N LEU A 140 -4.20 -1.39 -1.90
CA LEU A 140 -3.90 -1.82 -3.26
C LEU A 140 -4.11 -0.68 -4.24
N LEU A 141 -3.22 -0.50 -5.21
CA LEU A 141 -3.37 0.41 -6.35
C LEU A 141 -3.24 -0.37 -7.66
N ASN A 142 -4.24 -0.23 -8.54
CA ASN A 142 -4.21 -0.84 -9.86
C ASN A 142 -3.61 0.14 -10.88
N LEU A 143 -2.38 -0.08 -11.32
CA LEU A 143 -1.72 0.69 -12.39
C LEU A 143 -1.81 -0.02 -13.75
N SER A 144 -2.53 -1.14 -13.84
CA SER A 144 -2.82 -1.81 -15.09
C SER A 144 -4.03 -1.19 -15.81
N ASP A 145 -4.19 -1.54 -17.08
CA ASP A 145 -5.30 -1.16 -17.94
C ASP A 145 -6.56 -2.04 -17.76
N THR A 146 -6.47 -3.10 -16.95
CA THR A 146 -7.56 -4.06 -16.71
C THR A 146 -8.09 -4.02 -15.28
N PRO A 147 -9.40 -4.20 -15.05
CA PRO A 147 -9.95 -4.31 -13.70
C PRO A 147 -9.41 -5.53 -12.95
N GLN A 148 -9.09 -5.35 -11.67
CA GLN A 148 -8.47 -6.37 -10.83
C GLN A 148 -9.47 -6.90 -9.81
N ALA A 149 -9.89 -8.15 -10.00
CA ALA A 149 -10.96 -8.77 -9.23
C ALA A 149 -10.48 -9.90 -8.32
N ARG A 150 -9.26 -10.41 -8.48
CA ARG A 150 -8.79 -11.62 -7.82
C ARG A 150 -7.32 -11.51 -7.43
N MET A 151 -6.98 -11.92 -6.22
CA MET A 151 -5.60 -12.03 -5.77
C MET A 151 -5.34 -13.31 -5.02
N SER A 152 -4.32 -14.06 -5.46
CA SER A 152 -3.83 -15.26 -4.76
C SER A 152 -3.05 -14.88 -3.51
N ARG A 153 -3.20 -15.71 -2.47
CA ARG A 153 -2.55 -15.59 -1.16
C ARG A 153 -2.25 -16.98 -0.61
N GLU A 154 -1.26 -17.04 0.27
CA GLU A 154 -0.97 -18.22 1.06
C GLU A 154 -0.63 -17.81 2.48
N VAL A 155 -0.95 -18.68 3.44
CA VAL A 155 -0.58 -18.55 4.84
C VAL A 155 -0.15 -19.92 5.34
N TRP A 156 0.99 -19.97 6.02
CA TRP A 156 1.55 -21.19 6.59
C TRP A 156 1.93 -20.96 8.05
N PHE A 157 1.70 -21.97 8.88
CA PHE A 157 2.19 -22.03 10.24
C PHE A 157 2.95 -23.34 10.45
N GLU A 158 3.95 -23.35 11.32
CA GLU A 158 4.61 -24.60 11.71
C GLU A 158 3.65 -25.51 12.49
N HIS A 159 2.89 -24.92 13.41
CA HIS A 159 1.92 -25.60 14.25
C HIS A 159 0.53 -24.99 14.10
N THR A 160 -0.51 -25.83 14.16
CA THR A 160 -1.90 -25.38 14.16
C THR A 160 -2.72 -26.16 15.19
N THR A 161 -3.75 -25.53 15.74
CA THR A 161 -4.71 -26.18 16.66
C THR A 161 -5.87 -26.86 15.92
N GLY A 162 -5.93 -26.67 14.61
CA GLY A 162 -6.93 -27.20 13.69
C GLY A 162 -6.73 -26.60 12.29
N PRO A 163 -7.71 -26.73 11.39
CA PRO A 163 -7.66 -26.06 10.09
C PRO A 163 -7.60 -24.54 10.27
N LEU A 164 -6.80 -23.87 9.45
CA LEU A 164 -6.74 -22.40 9.44
C LEU A 164 -8.12 -21.83 9.09
N SER A 165 -8.60 -20.86 9.86
CA SER A 165 -9.81 -20.09 9.59
C SER A 165 -9.41 -18.79 8.91
N ILE A 166 -9.99 -18.47 7.76
CA ILE A 166 -9.65 -17.26 6.99
C ILE A 166 -10.94 -16.53 6.66
N LYS A 167 -11.05 -15.28 7.11
CA LYS A 167 -12.26 -14.47 6.98
C LYS A 167 -11.92 -13.05 6.50
N PRO A 168 -12.78 -12.39 5.72
CA PRO A 168 -12.61 -10.97 5.40
C PRO A 168 -12.55 -10.12 6.67
N VAL A 169 -11.74 -9.06 6.66
CA VAL A 169 -11.81 -8.01 7.69
C VAL A 169 -13.11 -7.20 7.43
N PRO A 170 -13.97 -7.01 8.44
CA PRO A 170 -15.14 -6.13 8.30
C PRO A 170 -14.72 -4.66 8.18
N ASP A 171 -15.59 -3.82 7.63
CA ASP A 171 -15.46 -2.35 7.66
C ASP A 171 -14.22 -1.76 6.93
N ILE A 172 -13.93 -2.30 5.75
CA ILE A 172 -12.91 -1.78 4.82
C ILE A 172 -13.53 -1.30 3.50
N ASP A 173 -12.78 -0.53 2.70
CA ASP A 173 -13.26 0.14 1.48
C ASP A 173 -13.93 -0.79 0.45
N ARG A 174 -13.48 -2.06 0.40
CA ARG A 174 -13.96 -3.05 -0.56
C ARG A 174 -14.28 -4.37 0.13
N ARG A 175 -15.43 -4.95 -0.23
CA ARG A 175 -15.79 -6.29 0.20
C ARG A 175 -14.92 -7.30 -0.52
N ILE A 176 -14.45 -8.30 0.22
CA ILE A 176 -13.78 -9.46 -0.36
C ILE A 176 -14.52 -10.75 -0.03
N ALA A 177 -14.49 -11.70 -0.95
CA ALA A 177 -14.89 -13.08 -0.71
C ALA A 177 -13.65 -13.98 -0.73
N ILE A 178 -13.51 -14.88 0.24
CA ILE A 178 -12.39 -15.82 0.32
C ILE A 178 -12.76 -17.10 -0.44
N GLN A 179 -12.01 -17.41 -1.50
CA GLN A 179 -12.11 -18.67 -2.23
C GLN A 179 -10.88 -19.53 -1.94
N ARG A 180 -11.08 -20.65 -1.25
CA ARG A 180 -10.00 -21.61 -0.99
C ARG A 180 -9.61 -22.35 -2.27
N ILE A 181 -8.31 -22.58 -2.44
CA ILE A 181 -7.73 -23.25 -3.60
C ILE A 181 -7.12 -24.58 -3.17
N HIS A 182 -6.33 -24.58 -2.10
CA HIS A 182 -5.69 -25.77 -1.56
C HIS A 182 -5.42 -25.60 -0.06
N ASP A 183 -5.83 -26.57 0.73
CA ASP A 183 -5.60 -26.59 2.18
C ASP A 183 -4.87 -27.87 2.58
N THR A 184 -3.91 -27.72 3.48
CA THR A 184 -3.38 -28.79 4.32
C THR A 184 -3.66 -28.42 5.79
N THR A 185 -3.19 -29.25 6.74
CA THR A 185 -3.36 -28.96 8.17
C THR A 185 -2.73 -27.62 8.58
N ASN A 186 -1.63 -27.23 7.95
CA ASN A 186 -0.81 -26.10 8.37
C ASN A 186 -0.51 -25.08 7.25
N LEU A 187 -1.05 -25.30 6.05
CA LEU A 187 -0.96 -24.41 4.89
C LEU A 187 -2.36 -24.14 4.35
N ALA A 188 -2.66 -22.89 4.03
CA ALA A 188 -3.83 -22.53 3.24
C ALA A 188 -3.40 -21.69 2.05
N LYS A 189 -3.74 -22.13 0.84
CA LYS A 189 -3.66 -21.36 -0.41
C LYS A 189 -5.06 -20.99 -0.84
N PHE A 190 -5.28 -19.70 -1.08
CA PHE A 190 -6.59 -19.16 -1.39
C PHE A 190 -6.46 -17.96 -2.32
N ALA A 191 -7.58 -17.48 -2.82
CA ALA A 191 -7.65 -16.17 -3.43
C ALA A 191 -8.76 -15.37 -2.75
N PHE A 192 -8.53 -14.08 -2.55
CA PHE A 192 -9.64 -13.17 -2.27
C PHE A 192 -10.16 -12.56 -3.58
N GLN A 193 -11.48 -12.51 -3.70
CA GLN A 193 -12.18 -11.86 -4.80
C GLN A 193 -12.66 -10.49 -4.34
N ILE A 194 -12.23 -9.42 -5.01
CA ILE A 194 -12.58 -8.04 -4.69
C ILE A 194 -13.89 -7.67 -5.41
N SER A 195 -14.86 -7.13 -4.68
CA SER A 195 -16.13 -6.68 -5.23
C SER A 195 -16.52 -5.29 -4.74
N PRO A 196 -16.77 -4.32 -5.66
CA PRO A 196 -16.53 -4.41 -7.10
C PRO A 196 -15.02 -4.52 -7.44
N PRO A 197 -14.63 -5.04 -8.63
CA PRO A 197 -13.24 -5.09 -9.06
C PRO A 197 -12.55 -3.72 -9.01
N LEU A 198 -11.26 -3.71 -8.68
CA LEU A 198 -10.46 -2.49 -8.63
C LEU A 198 -10.17 -2.00 -10.05
N ARG A 199 -10.74 -0.85 -10.43
CA ARG A 199 -10.56 -0.29 -11.79
C ARG A 199 -9.14 0.24 -12.01
N PRO A 200 -8.72 0.42 -13.28
CA PRO A 200 -7.47 1.12 -13.60
C PRO A 200 -7.35 2.48 -12.90
N GLY A 201 -6.19 2.73 -12.30
CA GLY A 201 -5.86 3.90 -11.47
C GLY A 201 -6.65 4.03 -10.17
N GLU A 202 -7.49 3.04 -9.82
CA GLU A 202 -8.21 3.01 -8.55
C GLU A 202 -7.33 2.37 -7.47
N TRP A 203 -7.45 2.89 -6.24
CA TRP A 203 -6.89 2.24 -5.07
C TRP A 203 -8.01 1.90 -4.08
N ALA A 204 -7.80 0.86 -3.27
CA ALA A 204 -8.71 0.50 -2.19
C ALA A 204 -8.00 -0.31 -1.10
N ARG A 205 -8.51 -0.19 0.13
CA ARG A 205 -8.14 -1.07 1.23
C ARG A 205 -8.91 -2.39 1.21
N VAL A 206 -8.18 -3.50 1.32
CA VAL A 206 -8.72 -4.86 1.51
C VAL A 206 -7.96 -5.57 2.64
N GLY A 207 -8.53 -6.63 3.21
CA GLY A 207 -7.88 -7.35 4.30
C GLY A 207 -8.60 -8.63 4.72
N TYR A 208 -7.86 -9.53 5.36
CA TYR A 208 -8.39 -10.76 5.92
C TYR A 208 -7.75 -11.06 7.28
N VAL A 209 -8.47 -11.81 8.11
CA VAL A 209 -7.98 -12.38 9.36
C VAL A 209 -7.76 -13.87 9.18
N CYS A 210 -6.65 -14.38 9.72
CA CYS A 210 -6.32 -15.78 9.82
C CYS A 210 -6.20 -16.19 11.29
N GLU A 211 -6.85 -17.30 11.66
CA GLU A 211 -6.82 -17.90 13.01
C GLU A 211 -6.53 -19.40 12.91
N GLY A 212 -6.10 -20.01 14.01
CA GLY A 212 -5.83 -21.45 14.11
C GLY A 212 -4.35 -21.83 13.99
N GLY A 213 -3.50 -20.85 13.68
CA GLY A 213 -2.04 -20.97 13.79
C GLY A 213 -1.56 -20.94 15.24
N LYS A 214 -0.36 -21.46 15.50
CA LYS A 214 0.24 -21.53 16.83
C LYS A 214 1.76 -21.37 16.82
N PHE A 215 2.31 -20.66 17.80
CA PHE A 215 3.74 -20.52 18.07
C PHE A 215 4.13 -21.31 19.32
N ASP A 216 4.87 -22.41 19.15
CA ASP A 216 5.27 -23.30 20.24
C ASP A 216 6.79 -23.40 20.43
N ARG A 217 7.54 -23.46 19.33
CA ARG A 217 9.00 -23.72 19.35
C ARG A 217 9.73 -22.59 18.66
N ASN A 218 9.59 -22.50 17.34
CA ASN A 218 10.21 -21.45 16.55
C ASN A 218 9.32 -20.22 16.51
N HIS A 219 9.93 -19.07 16.73
CA HIS A 219 9.27 -17.78 16.86
C HIS A 219 9.78 -16.87 15.74
N TYR A 220 9.18 -17.01 14.57
CA TYR A 220 9.47 -16.18 13.42
C TYR A 220 8.25 -16.03 12.52
N TRP A 221 8.19 -14.92 11.80
CA TRP A 221 7.26 -14.71 10.69
C TRP A 221 8.08 -14.37 9.44
N ARG A 222 7.86 -15.12 8.35
CA ARG A 222 8.48 -14.86 7.05
C ARG A 222 7.40 -14.46 6.06
N GLU A 223 7.47 -13.23 5.57
CA GLU A 223 6.50 -12.67 4.64
C GLU A 223 7.11 -12.54 3.24
N ALA A 224 6.41 -13.09 2.25
CA ALA A 224 6.78 -12.92 0.84
C ALA A 224 6.17 -11.64 0.26
N MET A 225 6.90 -11.00 -0.65
CA MET A 225 6.43 -9.87 -1.44
C MET A 225 6.13 -10.35 -2.87
N PRO A 226 4.88 -10.77 -3.18
CA PRO A 226 4.54 -11.25 -4.51
C PRO A 226 4.48 -10.12 -5.55
N ARG A 227 4.44 -8.87 -5.08
CA ARG A 227 4.36 -7.65 -5.88
C ARG A 227 5.18 -6.59 -5.17
N TYR A 228 5.40 -5.50 -5.89
CA TYR A 228 5.97 -4.32 -5.30
C TYR A 228 5.12 -3.82 -4.11
N CYS A 229 5.79 -3.56 -2.99
CA CYS A 229 5.21 -3.07 -1.77
C CYS A 229 5.97 -1.82 -1.31
N ARG A 230 5.34 -0.65 -1.44
CA ARG A 230 5.95 0.63 -1.07
C ARG A 230 6.25 0.69 0.42
N ARG A 231 5.35 0.18 1.27
CA ARG A 231 5.50 0.22 2.72
C ARG A 231 4.95 -1.06 3.34
N TYR A 232 5.82 -1.81 3.99
CA TYR A 232 5.51 -3.00 4.75
C TYR A 232 5.65 -2.71 6.23
N GLU A 233 4.63 -3.06 7.01
CA GLU A 233 4.62 -2.97 8.46
C GLU A 233 4.14 -4.30 9.03
N ILE A 234 4.88 -4.82 10.01
CA ILE A 234 4.43 -5.93 10.84
C ILE A 234 4.54 -5.53 12.30
N SER A 235 3.46 -5.73 13.04
CA SER A 235 3.39 -5.60 14.49
C SER A 235 3.11 -6.98 15.07
N VAL A 236 3.90 -7.38 16.06
CA VAL A 236 3.72 -8.63 16.79
C VAL A 236 3.54 -8.31 18.26
N ARG A 237 2.48 -8.84 18.87
CA ARG A 237 2.29 -8.84 20.31
C ARG A 237 2.15 -10.27 20.80
N GLN A 238 3.01 -10.67 21.73
CA GLN A 238 2.94 -11.98 22.37
C GLN A 238 2.71 -11.80 23.87
N ARG A 239 1.66 -12.44 24.38
CA ARG A 239 1.26 -12.30 25.78
C ARG A 239 2.13 -13.12 26.72
N CYS A 240 2.34 -12.59 27.92
CA CYS A 240 2.99 -13.29 29.04
C CYS A 240 4.35 -13.90 28.67
N VAL A 241 5.20 -13.13 27.97
CA VAL A 241 6.51 -13.61 27.52
C VAL A 241 7.58 -12.54 27.70
N ASP A 242 8.78 -12.97 28.05
CA ASP A 242 9.99 -12.14 28.02
C ASP A 242 10.85 -12.51 26.81
N LEU A 243 11.66 -11.58 26.30
CA LEU A 243 12.46 -11.77 25.08
C LEU A 243 13.96 -11.69 25.36
N GLY A 244 14.69 -12.71 24.90
CA GLY A 244 16.15 -12.74 24.90
C GLY A 244 16.76 -12.03 23.69
N GLY A 245 15.99 -11.89 22.60
CA GLY A 245 16.44 -11.22 21.39
C GLY A 245 15.34 -11.10 20.34
N CYS A 246 15.51 -10.14 19.44
CA CYS A 246 14.67 -9.95 18.26
C CYS A 246 15.53 -9.45 17.10
N THR A 247 15.36 -10.05 15.93
CA THR A 247 16.15 -9.77 14.72
C THR A 247 15.24 -9.76 13.50
N ALA A 248 15.65 -9.00 12.49
CA ALA A 248 14.97 -8.98 11.20
C ALA A 248 15.96 -9.09 10.05
N THR A 249 15.57 -9.80 8.99
CA THR A 249 16.34 -9.93 7.75
C THR A 249 15.45 -9.67 6.53
N GLU A 250 16.07 -9.13 5.48
CA GLU A 250 15.49 -8.91 4.17
C GLU A 250 16.28 -9.73 3.13
N GLU A 251 15.61 -10.66 2.47
CA GLU A 251 16.16 -11.50 1.40
C GLU A 251 15.77 -10.90 0.03
N HIS A 252 16.78 -10.70 -0.81
CA HIS A 252 16.65 -10.16 -2.16
C HIS A 252 16.34 -11.25 -3.19
N PRO A 253 15.84 -10.89 -4.39
CA PRO A 253 15.52 -11.89 -5.42
C PRO A 253 16.73 -12.71 -5.91
N ASP A 254 17.94 -12.18 -5.74
CA ASP A 254 19.21 -12.86 -6.05
C ASP A 254 19.69 -13.80 -4.93
N GLY A 255 18.95 -13.89 -3.83
CA GLY A 255 19.27 -14.69 -2.64
C GLY A 255 20.24 -14.02 -1.67
N SER A 256 20.66 -12.77 -1.92
CA SER A 256 21.44 -12.01 -0.94
C SER A 256 20.56 -11.59 0.24
N GLU A 257 21.15 -11.53 1.43
CA GLU A 257 20.45 -11.14 2.65
C GLU A 257 21.08 -9.90 3.28
N ASN A 258 20.23 -8.97 3.69
CA ASN A 258 20.62 -7.82 4.51
C ASN A 258 19.94 -7.90 5.88
N SER A 259 20.63 -7.43 6.92
CA SER A 259 19.97 -7.17 8.20
C SER A 259 18.98 -6.02 8.04
N ALA A 260 17.80 -6.20 8.62
CA ALA A 260 16.73 -5.20 8.74
C ALA A 260 16.46 -4.88 10.22
N THR A 261 17.39 -5.25 11.11
CA THR A 261 17.24 -5.09 12.56
C THR A 261 17.31 -3.62 13.00
N ASP A 262 17.86 -2.74 12.15
CA ASP A 262 17.91 -1.30 12.36
C ASP A 262 16.53 -0.63 12.31
N SER A 263 15.59 -1.18 11.55
CA SER A 263 14.19 -0.71 11.48
C SER A 263 13.21 -1.52 12.33
N LEU A 264 13.74 -2.42 13.19
CA LEU A 264 13.00 -3.19 14.17
C LEU A 264 13.03 -2.48 15.54
N VAL A 265 11.86 -2.29 16.11
CA VAL A 265 11.69 -1.82 17.49
C VAL A 265 10.97 -2.91 18.27
N TRP A 266 11.44 -3.21 19.47
CA TRP A 266 10.73 -4.11 20.37
C TRP A 266 10.91 -3.69 21.82
N ASP A 267 9.91 -4.00 22.64
CA ASP A 267 9.87 -3.67 24.07
C ASP A 267 8.99 -4.69 24.82
N ILE A 268 9.01 -4.61 26.15
CA ILE A 268 8.11 -5.34 27.03
C ILE A 268 7.07 -4.38 27.61
N GLU A 269 5.83 -4.51 27.17
CA GLU A 269 4.69 -3.75 27.67
C GLU A 269 3.98 -4.54 28.78
N GLY A 270 4.35 -4.28 30.04
CA GLY A 270 3.77 -4.98 31.18
C GLY A 270 4.27 -6.43 31.28
N GLN A 271 3.52 -7.38 30.74
CA GLN A 271 3.91 -8.80 30.65
C GLN A 271 3.95 -9.30 29.20
N ASP A 272 3.68 -8.41 28.24
CA ASP A 272 3.58 -8.75 26.84
C ASP A 272 4.82 -8.24 26.11
N ALA A 273 5.36 -9.05 25.21
CA ALA A 273 6.38 -8.62 24.28
C ALA A 273 5.73 -7.97 23.05
N VAL A 274 6.19 -6.79 22.68
CA VAL A 274 5.69 -6.04 21.52
C VAL A 274 6.85 -5.76 20.57
N MET A 275 6.68 -6.08 19.29
CA MET A 275 7.68 -5.91 18.24
C MET A 275 7.02 -5.21 17.05
N SER A 276 7.74 -4.29 16.41
CA SER A 276 7.31 -3.61 15.20
C SER A 276 8.46 -3.47 14.22
N LEU A 277 8.23 -3.87 12.97
CA LEU A 277 9.19 -3.75 11.89
C LEU A 277 8.54 -3.01 10.72
N THR A 278 9.22 -1.99 10.22
CA THR A 278 8.83 -1.27 8.99
C THR A 278 9.90 -1.44 7.92
N ARG A 279 9.51 -1.71 6.67
CA ARG A 279 10.36 -1.71 5.48
C ARG A 279 9.66 -0.95 4.36
N ASP A 280 10.44 -0.25 3.54
CA ASP A 280 9.90 0.49 2.40
C ASP A 280 10.49 -0.04 1.08
N TYR A 281 9.75 0.17 -0.02
CA TYR A 281 10.17 -0.09 -1.41
C TYR A 281 10.59 -1.55 -1.69
N LEU A 282 9.85 -2.51 -1.13
CA LEU A 282 10.09 -3.93 -1.35
C LEU A 282 9.63 -4.36 -2.74
N ARG A 283 10.41 -5.23 -3.37
CA ARG A 283 10.28 -5.71 -4.75
C ARG A 283 9.60 -7.07 -4.79
N PRO A 284 9.03 -7.45 -5.94
CA PRO A 284 8.59 -8.82 -6.17
C PRO A 284 9.70 -9.84 -5.88
N ASN A 285 9.34 -10.95 -5.25
CA ASN A 285 10.23 -12.05 -4.85
C ASN A 285 11.21 -11.72 -3.72
N GLN A 286 11.04 -10.61 -3.02
CA GLN A 286 11.71 -10.40 -1.73
C GLN A 286 10.97 -11.09 -0.59
N TYR A 287 11.72 -11.38 0.48
CA TYR A 287 11.17 -11.89 1.74
C TYR A 287 11.65 -11.04 2.91
N VAL A 288 10.74 -10.77 3.85
CA VAL A 288 11.09 -10.16 5.13
C VAL A 288 10.85 -11.19 6.22
N THR A 289 11.88 -11.46 7.02
CA THR A 289 11.78 -12.39 8.15
C THR A 289 11.98 -11.62 9.45
N LEU A 290 11.00 -11.68 10.34
CA LEU A 290 11.10 -11.26 11.74
C LEU A 290 11.27 -12.50 12.61
N ARG A 291 12.30 -12.55 13.44
CA ARG A 291 12.55 -13.65 14.40
C ARG A 291 12.73 -13.07 15.80
N TRP A 292 12.08 -13.69 16.78
CA TRP A 292 12.21 -13.34 18.19
C TRP A 292 12.48 -14.58 19.03
N GLU A 293 13.09 -14.39 20.20
CA GLU A 293 13.55 -15.47 21.06
C GLU A 293 12.94 -15.33 22.45
N PRO A 294 11.85 -16.04 22.76
CA PRO A 294 11.30 -16.10 24.10
C PRO A 294 12.32 -16.65 25.11
N ILE A 295 12.51 -15.96 26.24
CA ILE A 295 13.25 -16.51 27.37
C ILE A 295 12.39 -17.60 28.01
N ARG A 296 12.88 -18.83 27.99
CA ARG A 296 12.24 -19.94 28.71
C ARG A 296 13.09 -20.22 29.94
N GLU A 297 12.48 -20.16 31.12
CA GLU A 297 13.09 -20.79 32.29
C GLU A 297 13.25 -22.30 32.00
N PRO A 298 14.39 -22.92 32.36
CA PRO A 298 14.53 -24.36 32.22
C PRO A 298 13.47 -25.05 33.08
N ALA A 299 12.70 -25.92 32.44
CA ALA A 299 11.67 -26.77 33.07
C ALA A 299 12.28 -27.74 34.09
#